data_AF-A0A0F9SM19-F1
#
_entry.id   AF-A0A0F9SM19-F1
#
_cell.length_a   1.000
_cell.length_b   1.000
_cell.length_c   1.000
_cell.angle_alpha   90.00
_cell.angle_beta   90.00
_cell.angle_gamma   90.00
#
_symmetry.space_group_name_H-M   'P 1'
#
loop_
_entity.id
_entity.type
_entity.pdbx_description
1 polymer ?
#
loop_
_entity_poly.entity_id
_entity_poly.type
_entity_poly.pdbx_seq_one_letter_code
_entity_poly.pdbx_strand_id
1 'polypeptide(L)'
;MNMLELCNHIYENYPNMKKMFPRWRLLSLLDKNEDKVFYFKENGKFICAALYVKLTDKTFAKLDLGFVNMRNSEEVQELLKENGKNIHVIYVLANGMKSIRKGIRKVIEKENPKTFSWYEPDMSRLHIYKIKGELCHKL
;
A
#
# COMPACT_ATOMS: atom_id res chain seq x y z
N MET A 1 3.88 -6.50 -16.18
CA MET A 1 2.40 -6.62 -16.22
C MET A 1 1.83 -5.23 -16.35
N ASN A 2 0.80 -5.02 -17.16
CA ASN A 2 0.42 -3.66 -17.55
C ASN A 2 -0.32 -2.96 -16.39
N MET A 3 0.23 -1.86 -15.87
CA MET A 3 -0.45 -0.98 -14.91
C MET A 3 -1.84 -0.54 -15.41
N LEU A 4 -2.05 -0.51 -16.72
CA LEU A 4 -3.36 -0.32 -17.36
C LEU A 4 -4.40 -1.36 -16.90
N GLU A 5 -4.01 -2.62 -16.78
CA GLU A 5 -4.91 -3.71 -16.38
C GLU A 5 -5.30 -3.58 -14.91
N LEU A 6 -4.33 -3.26 -14.05
CA LEU A 6 -4.60 -2.98 -12.64
C LEU A 6 -5.48 -1.74 -12.50
N CYS A 7 -5.17 -0.66 -13.21
CA CYS A 7 -5.97 0.56 -13.22
C CYS A 7 -7.41 0.27 -13.62
N ASN A 8 -7.64 -0.52 -14.68
CA ASN A 8 -8.98 -0.91 -15.11
C ASN A 8 -9.70 -1.70 -14.02
N HIS A 9 -9.03 -2.70 -13.45
CA HIS A 9 -9.59 -3.50 -12.38
C HIS A 9 -10.05 -2.65 -11.18
N ILE A 10 -9.22 -1.72 -10.72
CA ILE A 10 -9.57 -0.80 -9.62
C ILE A 10 -10.75 0.08 -10.03
N TYR A 11 -10.69 0.69 -11.22
CA TYR A 11 -11.71 1.63 -11.68
C TYR A 11 -13.09 0.96 -11.84
N GLU A 12 -13.12 -0.30 -12.28
CA GLU A 12 -14.35 -1.08 -12.48
C GLU A 12 -14.98 -1.51 -11.15
N ASN A 13 -14.17 -1.91 -10.16
CA ASN A 13 -14.66 -2.43 -8.88
C ASN A 13 -15.01 -1.34 -7.86
N TYR A 14 -14.60 -0.08 -8.09
CA TYR A 14 -14.86 1.04 -7.18
C TYR A 14 -15.59 2.19 -7.89
N PRO A 15 -16.89 2.05 -8.19
CA PRO A 15 -17.65 3.04 -8.97
C PRO A 15 -17.71 4.42 -8.30
N ASN A 16 -17.64 4.49 -6.97
CA ASN A 16 -17.60 5.78 -6.24
C ASN A 16 -16.30 6.56 -6.52
N MET A 17 -15.19 5.87 -6.76
CA MET A 17 -13.92 6.52 -7.10
C MET A 17 -14.02 7.24 -8.45
N LYS A 18 -14.83 6.74 -9.39
CA LYS A 18 -15.06 7.38 -10.70
C LYS A 18 -15.64 8.80 -10.57
N LYS A 19 -16.34 9.10 -9.47
CA LYS A 19 -16.91 10.42 -9.19
C LYS A 19 -15.88 11.40 -8.62
N MET A 20 -14.85 10.89 -7.96
CA MET A 20 -13.85 11.70 -7.25
C MET A 20 -12.56 11.86 -8.04
N PHE A 21 -12.23 10.89 -8.88
CA PHE A 21 -10.91 10.80 -9.50
C PHE A 21 -11.00 10.22 -10.91
N PRO A 22 -10.60 10.96 -11.97
CA PRO A 22 -10.63 10.44 -13.32
C PRO A 22 -9.59 9.33 -13.52
N ARG A 23 -9.93 8.34 -14.35
CA ARG A 23 -9.10 7.15 -14.64
C ARG A 23 -7.66 7.47 -14.97
N TRP A 24 -7.41 8.49 -15.79
CA TRP A 24 -6.05 8.86 -16.21
C TRP A 24 -5.16 9.31 -15.05
N ARG A 25 -5.73 9.92 -14.00
CA ARG A 25 -4.96 10.28 -12.80
C ARG A 25 -4.58 9.05 -12.00
N LEU A 26 -5.46 8.04 -11.91
CA LEU A 26 -5.13 6.78 -11.24
C LEU A 26 -4.01 6.07 -12.01
N LEU A 27 -4.13 5.99 -13.34
CA LEU A 27 -3.08 5.39 -14.16
C LEU A 27 -1.74 6.10 -13.96
N SER A 28 -1.73 7.44 -14.01
CA SER A 28 -0.50 8.21 -13.78
C SER A 28 0.09 8.00 -12.38
N LEU A 29 -0.75 7.87 -11.34
CA LEU A 29 -0.30 7.56 -9.99
C LEU A 29 0.35 6.18 -9.93
N LEU A 30 -0.27 5.17 -10.52
CA LEU A 30 0.25 3.80 -10.53
C LEU A 30 1.54 3.71 -11.35
N ASP A 31 1.58 4.29 -12.56
CA ASP A 31 2.74 4.26 -13.45
C ASP A 31 3.97 4.93 -12.81
N LYS A 32 3.78 6.09 -12.17
CA LYS A 32 4.88 6.82 -11.50
C LYS A 32 5.39 6.12 -10.24
N ASN A 33 4.63 5.19 -9.70
CA ASN A 33 4.91 4.53 -8.42
C ASN A 33 4.84 3.00 -8.56
N GLU A 34 5.16 2.44 -9.73
CA GLU A 34 5.07 1.01 -9.98
C GLU A 34 5.91 0.20 -8.96
N ASP A 35 7.05 0.73 -8.53
CA ASP A 35 7.93 0.15 -7.53
C ASP A 35 7.28 0.02 -6.13
N LYS A 36 6.28 0.88 -5.87
CA LYS A 36 5.53 1.04 -4.62
C LYS A 36 4.15 0.41 -4.68
N VAL A 37 3.83 -0.31 -5.75
CA VAL A 37 2.60 -1.08 -5.88
C VAL A 37 2.90 -2.55 -5.73
N PHE A 38 2.11 -3.25 -4.93
CA PHE A 38 2.07 -4.71 -4.95
C PHE A 38 0.68 -5.20 -5.31
N TYR A 39 0.60 -6.32 -5.99
CA TYR A 39 -0.67 -6.95 -6.35
C TYR A 39 -0.54 -8.46 -6.43
N PHE A 40 -1.67 -9.14 -6.41
CA PHE A 40 -1.79 -10.59 -6.49
C PHE A 40 -2.93 -10.97 -7.39
N LYS A 41 -2.69 -11.99 -8.20
CA LYS A 41 -3.72 -12.65 -8.98
C LYS A 41 -3.90 -14.09 -8.52
N GLU A 42 -5.14 -14.57 -8.52
CA GLU A 42 -5.48 -15.98 -8.47
C GLU A 42 -6.35 -16.28 -9.69
N ASN A 43 -6.01 -17.32 -10.45
CA ASN A 43 -6.71 -17.69 -11.69
C ASN A 43 -6.85 -16.53 -12.69
N GLY A 44 -5.77 -15.74 -12.85
CA GLY A 44 -5.73 -14.59 -13.76
C GLY A 44 -6.47 -13.34 -13.28
N LYS A 45 -7.20 -13.38 -12.16
CA LYS A 45 -7.95 -12.25 -11.61
C LYS A 45 -7.22 -11.60 -10.46
N PHE A 46 -7.20 -10.26 -10.43
CA PHE A 46 -6.69 -9.53 -9.27
C PHE A 46 -7.54 -9.84 -8.03
N ILE A 47 -6.85 -10.24 -6.96
CA ILE A 47 -7.46 -10.53 -5.64
C ILE A 47 -6.92 -9.61 -4.55
N CYS A 48 -5.80 -8.93 -4.82
CA CYS A 48 -5.22 -7.91 -3.96
C CYS A 48 -4.41 -6.93 -4.80
N ALA A 49 -4.48 -5.65 -4.48
CA ALA A 49 -3.59 -4.60 -4.94
C ALA A 49 -3.44 -3.55 -3.85
N ALA A 50 -2.25 -3.00 -3.69
CA ALA A 50 -2.00 -1.99 -2.69
C ALA A 50 -0.86 -1.07 -3.10
N LEU A 51 -0.97 0.18 -2.66
CA LEU A 51 0.07 1.20 -2.75
C LEU A 51 0.66 1.38 -1.35
N TYR A 52 1.98 1.33 -1.26
CA TYR A 52 2.70 1.52 -0.01
C TYR A 52 3.80 2.57 -0.14
N VAL A 53 4.26 3.09 0.99
CA VAL A 53 5.40 4.00 1.09
C VAL A 53 6.45 3.45 2.01
N LYS A 54 7.70 3.86 1.75
CA LYS A 54 8.87 3.50 2.55
C LYS A 54 9.26 4.69 3.41
N LEU A 55 8.80 4.71 4.65
CA LEU A 55 8.99 5.79 5.60
C LEU A 55 10.30 5.65 6.35
N THR A 56 10.97 6.80 6.55
CA THR A 56 12.07 6.90 7.51
C THR A 56 11.57 6.67 8.95
N ASP A 57 12.48 6.40 9.89
CA ASP A 57 12.12 6.23 11.31
C ASP A 57 11.44 7.51 11.86
N LYS A 58 11.90 8.70 11.42
CA LYS A 58 11.32 10.00 11.80
C LYS A 58 9.90 10.17 11.27
N THR A 59 9.67 9.89 9.99
CA THR A 59 8.34 10.06 9.38
C THR A 59 7.37 9.02 9.91
N PHE A 60 7.83 7.78 10.14
CA PHE A 60 7.02 6.75 10.76
C PHE A 60 6.56 7.14 12.17
N ALA A 61 7.45 7.73 12.99
CA ALA A 61 7.08 8.23 14.32
C ALA A 61 6.03 9.36 14.24
N LYS A 62 6.15 10.28 13.27
CA LYS A 62 5.14 11.31 13.05
C LYS A 62 3.78 10.72 12.66
N LEU A 63 3.77 9.69 11.83
CA LEU A 63 2.56 8.96 11.45
C LEU A 63 1.89 8.30 12.66
N ASP A 64 2.66 7.59 13.48
CA ASP A 64 2.18 6.90 14.69
C ASP A 64 1.58 7.89 15.71
N LEU A 65 2.20 9.06 15.84
CA LEU A 65 1.73 10.14 16.71
C LEU A 65 0.57 10.97 16.10
N GLY A 66 0.11 10.64 14.89
CA GLY A 66 -1.00 11.34 14.23
C GLY A 66 -0.66 12.72 13.66
N PHE A 67 0.62 13.06 13.51
CA PHE A 67 1.07 14.33 12.91
C PHE A 67 1.05 14.33 11.38
N VAL A 68 0.78 13.19 10.75
CA VAL A 68 0.68 13.06 9.30
C VAL A 68 -0.78 12.88 8.92
N ASN A 69 -1.30 13.79 8.10
CA ASN A 69 -2.67 13.71 7.61
C ASN A 69 -2.71 12.95 6.28
N MET A 70 -3.01 11.65 6.35
CA MET A 70 -3.16 10.79 5.18
C MET A 70 -4.35 11.15 4.27
N ARG A 71 -5.24 12.07 4.69
CA ARG A 71 -6.29 12.63 3.84
C ARG A 71 -5.81 13.82 2.99
N ASN A 72 -4.66 14.40 3.34
CA ASN A 72 -4.03 15.47 2.58
C ASN A 72 -3.18 14.88 1.45
N SER A 73 -3.56 15.16 0.21
CA SER A 73 -2.85 14.64 -0.96
C SER A 73 -1.41 15.15 -1.08
N GLU A 74 -1.13 16.37 -0.61
CA GLU A 74 0.23 16.94 -0.67
C GLU A 74 1.15 16.19 0.29
N GLU A 75 0.69 15.93 1.51
CA GLU A 75 1.45 15.12 2.47
C GLU A 75 1.70 13.72 1.94
N VAL A 76 0.69 13.05 1.38
CA VAL A 76 0.85 11.73 0.77
C VAL A 76 1.85 11.74 -0.38
N GLN A 77 1.87 12.80 -1.20
CA GLN A 77 2.86 12.95 -2.27
C GLN A 77 4.29 13.09 -1.75
N GLU A 78 4.50 13.79 -0.62
CA GLU A 78 5.82 13.84 0.01
C GLU A 78 6.24 12.47 0.57
N LEU A 79 5.32 11.72 1.17
CA LEU A 79 5.61 10.35 1.64
C LEU A 79 6.03 9.41 0.50
N LEU A 80 5.44 9.57 -0.70
CA LEU A 80 5.79 8.79 -1.89
C LEU A 80 7.21 9.03 -2.40
N LYS A 81 7.88 10.10 -1.97
CA LYS A 81 9.28 10.37 -2.31
C LYS A 81 10.27 9.73 -1.33
N GLU A 82 9.79 9.26 -0.18
CA GLU A 82 10.66 8.67 0.83
C GLU A 82 11.16 7.26 0.45
N ASN A 83 12.32 6.90 0.99
CA ASN A 83 12.94 5.59 0.84
C ASN A 83 13.56 5.10 2.16
N GLY A 84 12.72 4.98 3.19
CA GLY A 84 13.12 4.44 4.49
C GLY A 84 12.97 2.92 4.61
N LYS A 85 13.01 2.44 5.86
CA LYS A 85 12.91 1.00 6.20
C LYS A 85 11.59 0.62 6.87
N ASN A 86 10.64 1.52 6.98
CA ASN A 86 9.32 1.25 7.54
C ASN A 86 8.30 1.28 6.41
N ILE A 87 7.47 0.26 6.28
CA ILE A 87 6.44 0.24 5.25
C ILE A 87 5.11 0.66 5.84
N HIS A 88 4.44 1.59 5.14
CA HIS A 88 3.07 1.94 5.41
C HIS A 88 2.21 1.75 4.16
N VAL A 89 1.12 1.00 4.27
CA VAL A 89 0.15 0.84 3.19
C VAL A 89 -0.81 2.00 3.22
N ILE A 90 -0.81 2.78 2.14
CA ILE A 90 -1.73 3.91 1.97
C ILE A 90 -3.10 3.41 1.56
N TYR A 91 -3.14 2.50 0.58
CA TYR A 91 -4.37 1.93 0.05
C TYR A 91 -4.22 0.44 -0.13
N VAL A 92 -5.26 -0.31 0.23
CA VAL A 92 -5.37 -1.74 -0.03
C VAL A 92 -6.73 -2.05 -0.63
N LEU A 93 -6.71 -2.82 -1.70
CA LEU A 93 -7.88 -3.37 -2.37
C LEU A 93 -7.69 -4.88 -2.33
N ALA A 94 -8.59 -5.60 -1.70
CA ALA A 94 -8.45 -7.04 -1.56
C ALA A 94 -9.80 -7.72 -1.35
N ASN A 95 -9.93 -8.95 -1.85
CA ASN A 95 -11.13 -9.78 -1.70
C ASN A 95 -11.27 -10.43 -0.30
N GLY A 96 -10.55 -9.89 0.69
CA GLY A 96 -10.57 -10.37 2.07
C GLY A 96 -9.19 -10.47 2.71
N MET A 97 -9.19 -10.76 4.01
CA MET A 97 -7.99 -10.68 4.84
C MET A 97 -6.91 -11.70 4.46
N LYS A 98 -7.29 -12.87 3.92
CA LYS A 98 -6.34 -13.87 3.43
C LYS A 98 -5.46 -13.30 2.31
N SER A 99 -6.07 -12.58 1.37
CA SER A 99 -5.37 -11.96 0.23
C SER A 99 -4.46 -10.83 0.69
N ILE A 100 -4.90 -10.02 1.66
CA ILE A 100 -4.07 -8.97 2.28
C ILE A 100 -2.84 -9.59 2.95
N ARG A 101 -2.98 -10.65 3.75
CA ARG A 101 -1.83 -11.30 4.42
C ARG A 101 -0.80 -11.84 3.42
N LYS A 102 -1.27 -12.50 2.35
CA LYS A 102 -0.38 -12.93 1.25
C LYS A 102 0.33 -11.73 0.62
N GLY A 103 -0.44 -10.66 0.39
CA GLY A 103 -0.01 -9.30 0.07
C GLY A 103 1.24 -8.84 0.81
N ILE A 104 1.00 -8.59 2.08
CA ILE A 104 1.96 -8.11 3.07
C ILE A 104 3.20 -9.00 3.11
N ARG A 105 3.01 -10.33 3.11
CA ARG A 105 4.13 -11.28 3.18
C ARG A 105 5.13 -11.08 2.04
N LYS A 106 4.69 -10.96 0.78
CA LYS A 106 5.64 -10.74 -0.33
C LYS A 106 6.34 -9.40 -0.24
N VAL A 107 5.66 -8.36 0.25
CA VAL A 107 6.30 -7.06 0.46
C VAL A 107 7.38 -7.17 1.52
N ILE A 108 7.12 -7.89 2.61
CA ILE A 108 8.12 -8.16 3.64
C ILE A 108 9.30 -8.95 3.06
N GLU A 109 9.05 -10.00 2.28
CA GLU A 109 10.10 -10.81 1.64
C GLU A 109 10.92 -9.99 0.61
N LYS A 110 10.28 -9.09 -0.15
CA LYS A 110 10.92 -8.25 -1.16
C LYS A 110 11.75 -7.10 -0.55
N GLU A 111 11.17 -6.38 0.40
CA GLU A 111 11.72 -5.11 0.89
C GLU A 111 12.45 -5.25 2.24
N ASN A 112 12.25 -6.36 2.95
CA ASN A 112 12.78 -6.62 4.29
C ASN A 112 12.65 -5.43 5.26
N PRO A 113 11.43 -4.90 5.47
CA PRO A 113 11.23 -3.70 6.27
C PRO A 113 11.39 -3.98 7.77
N LYS A 114 11.77 -2.96 8.55
CA LYS A 114 11.74 -2.99 10.03
C LYS A 114 10.32 -3.09 10.57
N THR A 115 9.38 -2.37 9.95
CA THR A 115 7.99 -2.33 10.37
C THR A 115 7.06 -2.33 9.16
N PHE A 116 5.83 -2.80 9.39
CA PHE A 116 4.76 -2.79 8.42
C PHE A 116 3.51 -2.22 9.09
N SER A 117 2.83 -1.27 8.46
CA SER A 117 1.66 -0.60 9.05
C SER A 117 0.58 -0.26 8.03
N TRP A 118 -0.64 -0.06 8.51
CA TRP A 118 -1.77 0.44 7.72
C TRP A 118 -2.88 0.98 8.63
N TYR A 119 -3.69 1.91 8.14
CA TYR A 119 -4.88 2.36 8.85
C TYR A 119 -6.09 1.46 8.57
N GLU A 120 -7.01 1.36 9.54
CA GLU A 120 -8.36 0.88 9.27
C GLU A 120 -9.06 1.76 8.21
N PRO A 121 -10.05 1.25 7.46
CA PRO A 121 -10.68 2.01 6.37
C PRO A 121 -11.29 3.36 6.81
N ASP A 122 -11.72 3.47 8.07
CA ASP A 122 -12.27 4.69 8.65
C ASP A 122 -11.19 5.64 9.24
N MET A 123 -9.91 5.23 9.16
CA MET A 123 -8.75 5.90 9.72
C MET A 123 -8.76 6.02 11.26
N SER A 124 -9.62 5.26 11.95
CA SER A 124 -9.75 5.32 13.42
C SER A 124 -8.55 4.73 14.15
N ARG A 125 -7.88 3.76 13.53
CA ARG A 125 -6.79 3.01 14.15
C ARG A 125 -5.66 2.72 13.17
N LEU A 126 -4.43 2.96 13.62
CA LEU A 126 -3.22 2.51 12.94
C LEU A 126 -2.81 1.13 13.45
N HIS A 127 -2.69 0.18 12.54
CA HIS A 127 -2.14 -1.14 12.80
C HIS A 127 -0.64 -1.13 12.53
N ILE A 128 0.18 -1.58 13.49
CA ILE A 128 1.64 -1.63 13.39
C ILE A 128 2.13 -3.03 13.70
N TYR A 129 2.94 -3.58 12.79
CA TYR A 129 3.60 -4.87 12.91
C TYR A 129 5.11 -4.67 12.84
N LYS A 130 5.81 -5.00 13.93
CA LYS A 130 7.28 -5.00 13.96
C LYS A 130 7.78 -6.31 13.37
N ILE A 131 8.62 -6.23 12.36
CA ILE A 131 9.26 -7.41 11.77
C ILE A 131 10.50 -7.70 12.61
N LYS A 132 10.45 -8.80 13.38
CA LYS A 132 11.64 -9.28 14.09
C LYS A 132 12.63 -9.80 13.04
N GLY A 133 13.90 -9.43 13.19
CA GLY A 133 14.96 -9.85 12.28
C GLY A 133 14.99 -11.37 12.12
N GLU A 134 15.24 -11.79 10.88
CA GLU A 134 15.36 -13.16 10.37
C GLU A 134 14.03 -13.92 10.19
N LEU A 135 13.47 -13.81 8.98
CA LEU A 135 12.72 -14.90 8.32
C LEU A 135 13.67 -16.04 7.88
N CYS A 136 14.73 -16.32 8.65
CA CYS A 136 15.45 -17.58 8.59
C CYS A 136 14.71 -18.54 9.52
N HIS A 137 13.98 -19.48 8.90
CA HIS A 137 13.54 -20.79 9.40
C HIS A 137 12.03 -21.05 9.24
N LYS A 138 11.80 -21.98 8.29
CA LYS A 138 10.67 -22.91 8.17
C LYS A 138 9.34 -22.32 7.67
N LEU A 139 9.13 -22.43 6.36
CA LEU A 139 7.98 -23.14 5.82
C LEU A 139 8.47 -24.16 4.80
#